data_AF-A0A7T7CGP8-F1
#
_entry.id   AF-A0A7T7CGP8-F1
#
_cell.length_a   1.000
_cell.length_b   1.000
_cell.length_c   1.000
_cell.angle_alpha   90.00
_cell.angle_beta   90.00
_cell.angle_gamma   90.00
#
_symmetry.space_group_name_H-M   'P 1'
#
loop_
_entity.id
_entity.type
_entity.pdbx_description
1 polymer ?
#
loop_
_entity_poly.entity_id
_entity_poly.type
_entity_poly.pdbx_seq_one_letter_code
_entity_poly.pdbx_strand_id
1 'polypeptide(L)' 'MNFELMRAGYLPVIIQVDERQKYYEVLDHAGVHNDYAWLIDMVASLEITTLEEYLKLV' A
#
# COMPACT_ATOMS: atom_id res chain seq x y z
N MET A 1 9.32 -0.93 2.90
CA MET A 1 8.23 -1.08 1.91
C MET A 1 8.54 -0.33 0.62
N ASN A 2 8.41 1.00 0.55
CA ASN A 2 8.61 1.76 -0.69
C ASN A 2 9.98 1.55 -1.35
N PHE A 3 11.05 1.39 -0.58
CA PHE A 3 12.36 1.06 -1.12
C PHE A 3 12.36 -0.22 -1.97
N GLU A 4 11.72 -1.28 -1.50
CA GLU A 4 11.63 -2.56 -2.21
C GLU A 4 10.71 -2.47 -3.43
N LEU A 5 9.60 -1.73 -3.32
CA LEU A 5 8.68 -1.46 -4.43
C LEU A 5 9.42 -0.74 -5.57
N MET A 6 10.12 0.34 -5.26
CA MET A 6 10.91 1.09 -6.24
C MET A 6 12.03 0.25 -6.83
N ARG A 7 12.71 -0.58 -6.03
CA ARG A 7 13.74 -1.51 -6.54
C ARG A 7 13.16 -2.51 -7.54
N ALA A 8 11.90 -2.89 -7.38
CA ALA A 8 11.19 -3.80 -8.28
C ALA A 8 10.48 -3.08 -9.45
N GLY A 9 10.57 -1.75 -9.56
CA GLY A 9 9.99 -0.97 -10.64
C GLY A 9 8.53 -0.53 -10.43
N TYR A 10 7.97 -0.73 -9.23
CA TYR A 10 6.64 -0.25 -8.86
C TYR A 10 6.67 1.21 -8.39
N LEU A 11 5.50 1.86 -8.42
CA LEU A 11 5.35 3.20 -7.89
C LEU A 11 5.42 3.20 -6.36
N PRO A 12 5.95 4.27 -5.74
CA PRO A 12 5.93 4.41 -4.30
C PRO A 12 4.49 4.57 -3.81
N VAL A 13 4.15 3.84 -2.74
CA VAL A 13 2.84 3.93 -2.12
C VAL A 13 2.81 5.03 -1.08
N ILE A 14 1.77 5.87 -1.11
CA ILE A 14 1.52 6.94 -0.14
C ILE A 14 0.32 6.53 0.71
N ILE A 15 0.55 6.31 2.00
CA ILE A 15 -0.51 6.06 2.97
C ILE A 15 -0.92 7.42 3.55
N GLN A 16 -2.15 7.83 3.31
CA GLN A 16 -2.67 9.12 3.78
C GLN A 16 -2.78 9.12 5.31
N VAL A 17 -2.53 10.27 5.93
CA VAL A 17 -2.61 10.41 7.41
C VAL A 17 -4.01 10.08 7.92
N ASP A 18 -5.05 10.38 7.15
CA ASP A 18 -6.44 10.09 7.49
C ASP A 18 -6.73 8.57 7.49
N GLU A 19 -5.98 7.79 6.70
CA GLU A 19 -6.10 6.32 6.64
C GLU A 19 -5.19 5.59 7.64
N ARG A 20 -4.50 6.33 8.53
CA ARG A 20 -3.57 5.75 9.52
C ARG A 20 -4.22 4.64 10.36
N GLN A 21 -5.51 4.77 10.68
CA GLN A 21 -6.20 3.80 11.52
C GLN A 21 -6.32 2.46 10.79
N LYS A 22 -6.79 2.49 9.54
CA LYS A 22 -6.90 1.32 8.68
C LYS A 22 -5.53 0.64 8.46
N TYR A 23 -4.48 1.43 8.30
CA TYR A 23 -3.11 0.92 8.22
C TYR A 23 -2.71 0.11 9.45
N TYR A 24 -2.97 0.63 10.66
CA TYR A 24 -2.66 -0.10 11.89
C TYR A 24 -3.54 -1.33 12.09
N GLU A 25 -4.83 -1.28 11.74
CA GLU A 25 -5.74 -2.44 11.82
C GLU A 25 -5.23 -3.60 10.94
N VAL A 26 -4.76 -3.29 9.73
CA VAL A 26 -4.21 -4.28 8.80
C VAL A 26 -2.88 -4.84 9.31
N LEU A 27 -2.03 -4.00 9.92
CA LEU A 27 -0.79 -4.46 10.55
C LEU A 27 -1.05 -5.36 11.77
N ASP A 28 -2.01 -5.00 12.61
CA ASP A 28 -2.41 -5.79 13.78
C ASP A 28 -2.97 -7.14 13.34
N HIS A 29 -3.83 -7.16 12.30
CA HIS A 29 -4.33 -8.41 11.73
C HIS A 29 -3.18 -9.30 11.27
N ALA A 30 -2.23 -8.74 10.52
CA ALA A 30 -1.06 -9.47 10.04
C ALA A 30 -0.18 -9.98 11.18
N GLY A 31 0.03 -9.19 12.23
CA GLY A 31 0.84 -9.58 13.38
C GLY A 31 0.19 -10.68 14.24
N VAL A 32 -1.14 -10.64 14.41
CA VAL A 32 -1.88 -11.61 15.23
C VAL A 32 -2.12 -12.93 14.49
N HIS A 33 -2.46 -12.85 13.19
CA HIS A 33 -2.88 -14.03 12.42
C HIS A 33 -1.76 -14.59 11.52
N ASN A 34 -0.60 -13.91 11.42
CA ASN A 34 0.42 -14.15 10.39
C ASN A 34 -0.16 -14.12 8.95
N ASP A 35 -1.28 -13.42 8.77
CA ASP A 35 -1.94 -13.26 7.48
C ASP A 35 -1.69 -11.86 6.92
N TYR A 36 -0.78 -11.80 5.97
CA TYR A 36 -0.37 -10.58 5.29
C TYR A 36 -1.24 -10.25 4.07
N ALA A 37 -2.24 -11.06 3.74
CA ALA A 37 -3.06 -10.84 2.54
C ALA A 37 -3.67 -9.44 2.52
N TRP A 38 -4.17 -8.97 3.66
CA TRP A 38 -4.80 -7.65 3.79
C TRP A 38 -3.78 -6.51 3.62
N LEU A 39 -2.55 -6.71 4.11
CA LEU A 39 -1.47 -5.74 3.95
C LEU A 39 -1.05 -5.65 2.48
N ILE A 40 -0.89 -6.79 1.83
CA ILE A 40 -0.53 -6.86 0.40
C ILE A 40 -1.62 -6.20 -0.45
N ASP A 41 -2.88 -6.51 -0.19
CA ASP A 41 -4.02 -5.97 -0.94
C ASP A 41 -4.16 -4.45 -0.76
N MET A 42 -3.96 -3.95 0.47
CA MET A 42 -3.97 -2.51 0.75
C MET A 42 -2.84 -1.79 0.00
N VAL A 43 -1.61 -2.33 0.04
CA VAL A 43 -0.46 -1.74 -0.65
C VAL A 43 -0.66 -1.75 -2.17
N ALA A 44 -1.15 -2.87 -2.72
CA ALA A 44 -1.44 -2.98 -4.15
C ALA A 44 -2.51 -1.98 -4.60
N SER A 45 -3.59 -1.82 -3.82
CA SER A 45 -4.66 -0.87 -4.13
C SER A 45 -4.17 0.58 -4.17
N LEU A 46 -3.31 0.95 -3.22
CA LEU A 46 -2.72 2.30 -3.18
C LEU A 46 -1.75 2.53 -4.35
N GLU A 47 -0.98 1.52 -4.74
CA GLU A 47 -0.06 1.59 -5.89
C GLU A 47 -0.85 1.76 -7.19
N ILE A 48 -1.93 1.00 -7.37
CA ILE A 48 -2.84 1.13 -8.52
C ILE A 48 -3.47 2.51 -8.57
N THR A 49 -3.97 3.01 -7.44
CA THR A 49 -4.56 4.36 -7.37
C THR A 49 -3.54 5.42 -7.80
N THR A 50 -2.30 5.28 -7.33
CA THR A 50 -1.20 6.17 -7.73
C THR A 50 -0.95 6.04 -9.23
N LEU A 51 -0.86 4.83 -9.78
CA LEU A 51 -0.67 4.61 -11.22
C LEU A 51 -1.78 5.25 -12.06
N GLU A 52 -3.04 5.09 -11.66
CA GLU A 52 -4.18 5.70 -12.34
C GLU A 52 -4.14 7.23 -12.31
N GLU A 53 -3.67 7.84 -11.22
CA GLU A 53 -3.45 9.28 -11.14
C GLU A 53 -2.36 9.75 -12.10
N TYR A 54 -1.23 9.03 -12.17
CA TYR A 54 -0.15 9.33 -13.12
C TYR A 54 -0.62 9.21 -14.57
N LEU A 55 -1.41 8.18 -14.90
CA LEU A 55 -1.95 7.98 -16.25
C LEU A 55 -2.91 9.10 -16.69
N LYS A 56 -3.58 9.79 -15.76
CA LYS A 56 -4.44 10.95 -16.07
C LYS A 56 -3.65 12.20 -16.46
N LEU A 57 -2.37 12.26 -16.13
CA LEU A 57 -1.49 13.41 -16.41
C LEU A 57 -0.82 13.34 -17.78
N VAL A 58 -0.96 12.21 -18.49
CA VAL A 58 -0.39 11.95 -19.82
C VAL A 58 -1.49 12.02 -20.87
#